data_AF-A0A4R3Y8I4-F1
#
_entry.id   AF-A0A4R3Y8I4-F1
#
_cell.length_a   1.000
_cell.length_b   1.000
_cell.length_c   1.000
_cell.angle_alpha   90.00
_cell.angle_beta   90.00
_cell.angle_gamma   90.00
#
_symmetry.space_group_name_H-M   'P 1'
#
loop_
_entity.id
_entity.type
_entity.pdbx_description
1 polymer ?
#
loop_
_entity_poly.entity_id
_entity_poly.type
_entity_poly.pdbx_seq_one_letter_code
_entity_poly.pdbx_strand_id
1 'polypeptide(L)'
;MNDLELRLAKLETQMQKKTDRINLLSELIYQHEQHQALNLHLVIPLLASTADLSPLVRLLSQQLEQYRTIQQELAQDDSVGREYVQSLIDCLQQTQQTIAERL
;
A
#
# COMPACT_ATOMS: atom_id res chain seq x y z
N MET A 1 21.22 -34.95 16.21
CA MET A 1 20.34 -33.76 16.20
C MET A 1 19.04 -34.17 16.83
N ASN A 2 18.69 -33.60 17.98
CA ASN A 2 17.48 -33.98 18.72
C ASN A 2 16.23 -33.34 18.08
N ASP A 3 15.04 -33.91 18.28
CA ASP A 3 13.77 -33.45 17.65
C ASP A 3 13.51 -31.95 17.88
N LEU A 4 13.90 -31.44 19.05
CA LEU A 4 13.78 -30.02 19.40
C LEU A 4 14.63 -29.10 18.52
N GLU A 5 15.87 -29.48 18.21
CA GLU A 5 16.79 -28.70 17.36
C GLU A 5 16.25 -28.63 15.93
N LEU A 6 15.64 -29.73 15.46
CA LEU A 6 15.06 -29.83 14.13
C LEU A 6 13.80 -28.97 14.00
N ARG A 7 12.98 -28.91 15.05
CA ARG A 7 11.81 -28.03 15.14
C ARG A 7 12.21 -26.55 15.23
N LEU A 8 13.26 -26.21 15.98
CA LEU A 8 13.79 -24.85 16.06
C LEU A 8 14.33 -24.37 14.71
N ALA A 9 15.16 -25.16 14.04
CA ALA A 9 15.69 -24.83 12.72
C ALA A 9 14.57 -24.61 11.67
N LYS A 10 13.50 -25.41 11.75
CA LYS A 10 12.32 -25.24 10.89
C LYS A 10 11.58 -23.93 11.18
N LEU A 11 11.47 -23.55 12.45
CA LEU A 11 10.81 -22.31 12.87
C LEU A 11 11.61 -21.07 12.44
N GLU A 12 12.93 -21.10 12.61
CA GLU A 12 13.85 -20.05 12.13
C GLU A 12 13.74 -19.87 10.62
N THR A 13 13.70 -20.97 9.86
CA THR A 13 13.52 -20.91 8.40
C THR A 13 12.18 -20.29 8.01
N GLN A 14 11.10 -20.62 8.74
CA GLN A 14 9.77 -20.04 8.50
C GLN A 14 9.73 -18.55 8.83
N MET A 15 10.39 -18.14 9.92
CA MET A 15 10.51 -16.74 10.29
C MET A 15 11.31 -15.94 9.26
N GLN A 16 12.44 -16.47 8.78
CA GLN A 16 13.23 -15.81 7.75
C GLN A 16 12.42 -15.60 6.46
N LYS A 17 11.70 -16.64 6.00
CA LYS A 17 10.81 -16.51 4.84
C LYS A 17 9.70 -15.47 5.03
N LYS A 18 9.16 -15.33 6.25
CA LYS A 18 8.18 -14.30 6.57
C LYS A 18 8.80 -12.91 6.46
N THR A 19 10.01 -12.72 7.00
CA THR A 19 10.76 -11.46 6.91
C THR A 19 11.09 -11.11 5.46
N ASP A 20 11.60 -12.05 4.67
CA ASP A 20 11.91 -11.83 3.25
C ASP A 20 10.67 -11.40 2.46
N ARG A 21 9.51 -12.02 2.76
CA ARG A 21 8.24 -11.65 2.14
C ARG A 21 7.79 -10.25 2.53
N ILE A 22 7.98 -9.85 3.80
CA ILE A 22 7.67 -8.50 4.27
C ILE A 22 8.56 -7.48 3.56
N ASN A 23 9.86 -7.73 3.48
CA ASN A 23 10.80 -6.84 2.79
C ASN A 23 10.44 -6.64 1.32
N LEU A 24 10.13 -7.72 0.60
CA LEU A 24 9.69 -7.65 -0.79
C LEU A 24 8.38 -6.86 -0.94
N LEU A 25 7.44 -7.06 -0.03
CA LEU A 25 6.18 -6.28 -0.01
C LEU A 25 6.44 -4.80 0.22
N SER A 26 7.28 -4.45 1.19
CA SER A 26 7.64 -3.05 1.46
C SER A 26 8.29 -2.38 0.25
N GLU A 27 9.18 -3.09 -0.46
CA GLU A 27 9.82 -2.56 -1.66
C GLU A 27 8.84 -2.40 -2.84
N LEU A 28 7.93 -3.36 -3.02
CA LEU A 28 6.88 -3.25 -4.04
C LEU A 28 5.93 -2.08 -3.76
N ILE A 29 5.56 -1.85 -2.50
CA ILE A 29 4.69 -0.72 -2.17
C ILE A 29 5.44 0.60 -2.33
N TYR A 30 6.70 0.69 -1.91
CA TYR A 30 7.53 1.88 -2.17
C TYR A 30 7.59 2.21 -3.67
N GLN A 31 7.84 1.21 -4.52
CA GLN A 31 7.81 1.39 -5.98
C GLN A 31 6.42 1.81 -6.48
N HIS A 32 5.36 1.28 -5.89
CA HIS A 32 3.99 1.67 -6.23
C HIS A 32 3.70 3.14 -5.87
N GLU A 33 4.12 3.59 -4.69
CA GLU A 33 4.00 5.00 -4.27
C GLU A 33 4.74 5.93 -5.22
N GLN A 34 5.97 5.59 -5.61
CA GLN A 34 6.73 6.37 -6.59
C GLN A 34 6.02 6.45 -7.95
N HIS A 35 5.44 5.35 -8.42
CA HIS A 35 4.66 5.34 -9.66
C HIS A 35 3.33 6.11 -9.54
N GLN A 36 2.64 6.04 -8.40
CA GLN A 36 1.45 6.84 -8.15
C GLN A 36 1.78 8.34 -8.15
N ALA A 37 2.85 8.75 -7.48
CA ALA A 37 3.31 10.13 -7.47
C ALA A 37 3.64 10.62 -8.90
N LEU A 38 4.32 9.80 -9.69
CA LEU A 38 4.61 10.10 -11.10
C LEU A 38 3.32 10.26 -11.92
N ASN A 39 2.37 9.34 -11.77
CA ASN A 39 1.10 9.43 -12.48
C ASN A 39 0.30 10.67 -12.07
N LEU A 40 0.29 11.00 -10.77
CA LEU A 40 -0.43 12.15 -10.24
C LEU A 40 0.13 13.48 -10.72
N HIS A 41 1.46 13.62 -10.73
CA HIS A 41 2.12 14.90 -10.99
C HIS A 41 2.54 15.10 -12.45
N LEU A 42 2.69 14.02 -13.22
CA LEU A 42 3.14 14.11 -14.62
C LEU A 42 2.09 13.64 -15.60
N VAL A 43 1.39 12.53 -15.35
CA VAL A 43 0.50 11.93 -16.36
C VAL A 43 -0.89 12.55 -16.34
N ILE A 44 -1.55 12.60 -15.18
CA ILE A 44 -2.88 13.20 -15.03
C ILE A 44 -2.89 14.67 -15.49
N PRO A 45 -1.82 15.46 -15.24
CA PRO A 45 -1.79 16.84 -15.68
C PRO A 45 -1.79 17.05 -17.19
N LEU A 46 -1.29 16.07 -17.95
CA LEU A 46 -1.17 16.09 -19.40
C LEU A 46 -2.40 15.52 -20.11
N LEU A 47 -3.36 14.95 -19.38
CA LEU A 47 -4.60 14.46 -19.96
C LEU A 47 -5.44 15.61 -20.51
N ALA A 48 -6.08 15.37 -21.65
CA ALA A 48 -7.06 16.29 -22.21
C ALA A 48 -8.21 16.52 -21.20
N SER A 49 -8.79 17.71 -21.18
CA SER A 49 -9.94 18.05 -20.33
C SER A 49 -11.19 17.20 -20.60
N THR A 50 -11.20 16.42 -21.69
CA THR A 50 -12.26 15.47 -22.05
C THR A 50 -11.98 14.04 -21.61
N ALA A 51 -10.84 13.77 -20.96
CA ALA A 51 -10.50 12.43 -20.50
C ALA A 51 -11.44 11.99 -19.37
N ASP A 52 -12.07 10.82 -19.54
CA ASP A 52 -12.90 10.22 -18.49
C ASP A 52 -12.03 9.65 -17.37
N LEU A 53 -12.01 10.35 -16.23
CA LEU A 53 -11.31 9.92 -15.02
C LEU A 53 -12.18 9.08 -14.07
N SER A 54 -13.45 8.86 -14.40
CA SER A 54 -14.39 8.10 -13.56
C SER A 54 -13.89 6.67 -13.21
N PRO A 55 -13.26 5.92 -14.13
CA PRO A 55 -12.70 4.61 -13.80
C PRO A 55 -11.58 4.69 -12.75
N LEU A 56 -10.73 5.72 -12.85
CA LEU A 56 -9.64 5.95 -11.90
C LEU A 56 -10.18 6.34 -10.52
N VAL A 57 -11.16 7.25 -10.47
CA VAL A 57 -11.82 7.64 -9.21
C VAL A 57 -12.45 6.43 -8.52
N ARG A 58 -13.12 5.55 -9.29
CA ARG A 58 -13.71 4.32 -8.74
C ARG A 58 -12.66 3.39 -8.14
N LEU A 59 -11.53 3.20 -8.84
CA LEU A 59 -10.42 2.37 -8.37
C LEU A 59 -9.84 2.92 -7.05
N LEU A 60 -9.58 4.23 -7.00
CA LEU A 60 -9.05 4.89 -5.81
C LEU A 60 -9.99 4.76 -4.61
N SER A 61 -11.30 4.92 -4.81
CA SER A 61 -12.30 4.73 -3.75
C SER A 61 -12.33 3.29 -3.22
N GLN A 62 -12.18 2.30 -4.11
CA GLN A 62 -12.10 0.89 -3.70
C GLN A 62 -10.83 0.61 -2.89
N GLN A 63 -9.69 1.14 -3.29
CA GLN A 63 -8.43 0.99 -2.55
C GLN A 63 -8.48 1.69 -1.18
N LEU A 64 -9.11 2.86 -1.10
CA LEU A 64 -9.33 3.58 0.17
C LEU A 64 -10.11 2.74 1.18
N GLU A 65 -11.18 2.07 0.73
CA GLU A 65 -11.97 1.19 1.60
C GLU A 65 -11.18 -0.04 2.06
N GLN A 66 -10.36 -0.60 1.17
CA GLN A 66 -9.46 -1.71 1.51
C GLN A 66 -8.43 -1.29 2.57
N TYR A 67 -7.78 -0.14 2.42
CA TYR A 67 -6.80 0.32 3.41
C TYR A 67 -7.44 0.67 4.76
N ARG A 68 -8.64 1.24 4.78
CA ARG A 68 -9.39 1.45 6.03
C ARG A 68 -9.71 0.13 6.74
N THR A 69 -10.08 -0.90 5.98
CA THR A 69 -10.32 -2.24 6.52
C THR A 69 -9.04 -2.81 7.13
N ILE A 70 -7.92 -2.75 6.40
CA ILE A 70 -6.61 -3.20 6.88
C ILE A 70 -6.21 -2.45 8.15
N GLN A 71 -6.42 -1.12 8.21
CA GLN A 71 -6.09 -0.30 9.38
C GLN A 71 -6.90 -0.71 10.63
N GLN A 72 -8.15 -1.15 10.44
CA GLN A 72 -9.00 -1.65 11.52
C GLN A 72 -8.55 -3.04 11.99
N GLU A 73 -8.06 -3.88 11.08
CA GLU A 73 -7.58 -5.24 11.36
C GLU A 73 -6.19 -5.26 12.03
N LEU A 74 -5.39 -4.21 11.84
CA LEU A 74 -4.08 -4.07 12.49
C LEU A 74 -4.21 -3.97 14.01
N ALA A 75 -3.34 -4.71 14.70
CA ALA A 75 -3.22 -4.68 16.16
C ALA A 75 -2.99 -3.25 16.66
N GLN A 76 -3.52 -2.91 17.84
CA GLN A 76 -3.44 -1.53 18.36
C GLN A 76 -2.01 -1.12 18.74
N ASP A 77 -1.16 -2.07 19.08
CA ASP A 77 0.24 -1.90 19.43
C ASP A 77 1.19 -1.90 18.21
N ASP A 78 0.69 -2.22 17.01
CA ASP A 78 1.45 -2.09 15.76
C ASP A 78 1.41 -0.65 15.24
N SER A 79 2.08 0.26 15.95
CA SER A 79 2.11 1.68 15.61
C SER A 79 2.72 1.93 14.23
N VAL A 80 3.77 1.18 13.87
CA VAL A 80 4.48 1.31 12.58
C VAL A 80 3.57 0.90 11.42
N GLY A 81 2.91 -0.27 11.51
CA GLY A 81 1.97 -0.71 10.50
C GLY A 81 0.79 0.26 10.33
N ARG A 82 0.28 0.79 11.44
CA ARG A 82 -0.83 1.75 11.44
C ARG A 82 -0.46 3.10 10.84
N GLU A 83 0.71 3.65 11.17
CA GLU A 83 1.24 4.89 10.57
C GLU A 83 1.46 4.71 9.07
N TYR A 84 1.98 3.56 8.66
CA TYR A 84 2.19 3.25 7.26
C TYR A 84 0.88 3.14 6.45
N VAL A 85 -0.12 2.43 6.97
CA VAL A 85 -1.42 2.37 6.30
C VAL A 85 -2.08 3.75 6.26
N GLN A 86 -1.88 4.58 7.29
CA GLN A 86 -2.36 5.97 7.28
C GLN A 86 -1.69 6.80 6.17
N SER A 87 -0.37 6.69 5.96
CA SER A 87 0.30 7.43 4.88
C SER A 87 -0.21 7.04 3.49
N LEU A 88 -0.54 5.76 3.29
CA LEU A 88 -1.17 5.28 2.06
C LEU A 88 -2.58 5.86 1.85
N ILE A 89 -3.38 5.92 2.93
CA ILE A 89 -4.71 6.55 2.91
C ILE A 89 -4.61 8.03 2.54
N ASP A 90 -3.69 8.76 3.18
CA ASP A 90 -3.50 10.20 2.95
C ASP A 90 -3.07 10.47 1.50
N CYS A 91 -2.16 9.67 0.95
CA CYS A 91 -1.70 9.74 -0.44
C CYS A 91 -2.87 9.54 -1.43
N LEU A 92 -3.72 8.54 -1.21
CA LEU A 92 -4.88 8.29 -2.06
C LEU A 92 -5.92 9.42 -1.96
N GLN A 93 -6.15 9.98 -0.76
CA GLN A 93 -7.07 11.10 -0.57
C GLN A 93 -6.58 12.35 -1.29
N GLN A 94 -5.29 12.67 -1.18
CA GLN A 94 -4.67 13.78 -1.92
C GLN A 94 -4.80 13.58 -3.43
N THR A 95 -4.64 12.33 -3.89
CA THR A 95 -4.81 11.97 -5.29
C THR A 95 -6.24 12.20 -5.78
N GLN A 96 -7.25 11.77 -5.00
CA GLN A 96 -8.65 12.01 -5.32
C GLN A 96 -8.99 13.50 -5.35
N GLN A 97 -8.46 14.28 -4.42
CA GLN A 97 -8.65 15.73 -4.39
C GLN A 97 -8.09 16.40 -5.66
N THR A 98 -6.88 16.01 -6.08
CA THR A 98 -6.24 16.55 -7.29
C THR A 98 -7.03 16.21 -8.56
N ILE A 99 -7.62 15.01 -8.63
CA ILE A 99 -8.50 14.62 -9.73
C ILE A 99 -9.81 15.42 -9.70
N ALA A 100 -10.39 15.61 -8.51
CA ALA A 100 -11.64 16.37 -8.35
C ALA A 100 -11.49 17.84 -8.77
N GLU A 101 -10.33 18.46 -8.54
CA GLU A 101 -10.03 19.83 -8.99
C GLU A 101 -9.90 19.99 -10.52
N ARG A 102 -9.84 18.86 -11.26
CA ARG A 102 -9.76 18.85 -12.73
C ARG A 102 -11.07 18.51 -13.44
N LEU A 103 -12.08 18.04 -12.72
CA LEU A 103 -13.42 17.74 -13.23
C LEU A 103 -14.33 18.98 -13.10
#